data_AF-A0A0F9EMS9-F1
#
_entry.id   AF-A0A0F9EMS9-F1
#
_cell.length_a   1.000
_cell.length_b   1.000
_cell.length_c   1.000
_cell.angle_alpha   90.00
_cell.angle_beta   90.00
_cell.angle_gamma   90.00
#
_symmetry.space_group_name_H-M   'P 1'
#
loop_
_entity.id
_entity.type
_entity.pdbx_description
1 polymer ?
#
loop_
_entity_poly.entity_id
_entity_poly.type
_entity_poly.pdbx_seq_one_letter_code
_entity_poly.pdbx_strand_id
1 'polypeptide(L)' 'MPDIYQTAWAILKDRVARSRKQSIPRTELLTWQLQALEAAVDRFYFESQHGKQEEA' A
#
# COMPACT_ATOMS: atom_id res chain seq x y z
N MET A 1 -11.14 11.85 0.40
CA MET A 1 -10.71 10.82 1.35
C MET A 1 -9.72 9.93 0.61
N PRO A 2 -8.45 9.86 1.03
CA PRO A 2 -7.52 8.93 0.44
C PRO A 2 -8.05 7.50 0.58
N ASP A 3 -8.22 6.81 -0.54
CA ASP A 3 -8.73 5.44 -0.55
C ASP A 3 -7.58 4.47 -0.25
N ILE A 4 -7.60 3.91 0.96
CA ILE A 4 -6.60 2.97 1.47
C ILE A 4 -6.47 1.77 0.53
N TYR A 5 -7.59 1.27 -0.03
CA TYR A 5 -7.57 0.11 -0.91
C TYR A 5 -6.98 0.46 -2.29
N GLN A 6 -7.24 1.66 -2.82
CA GLN A 6 -6.59 2.11 -4.06
C GLN A 6 -5.08 2.28 -3.88
N THR A 7 -4.65 2.85 -2.75
CA THR A 7 -3.23 3.01 -2.44
C THR A 7 -2.54 1.66 -2.29
N ALA A 8 -3.15 0.73 -1.55
CA ALA A 8 -2.64 -0.65 -1.41
C ALA A 8 -2.57 -1.36 -2.76
N TRP A 9 -3.59 -1.21 -3.60
CA TRP A 9 -3.59 -1.79 -4.95
C TRP A 9 -2.47 -1.22 -5.83
N ALA A 10 -2.22 0.09 -5.79
CA ALA A 10 -1.15 0.72 -6.55
C ALA A 10 0.24 0.19 -6.13
N ILE A 11 0.48 0.05 -4.82
CA ILE A 11 1.72 -0.51 -4.27
C ILE A 11 1.91 -1.97 -4.71
N LEU A 12 0.85 -2.78 -4.59
CA LEU A 12 0.88 -4.18 -5.02
C LEU A 12 1.16 -4.31 -6.51
N LYS A 13 0.49 -3.50 -7.35
CA LYS A 13 0.65 -3.52 -8.80
C LYS A 13 2.07 -3.18 -9.22
N ASP A 14 2.68 -2.14 -8.64
CA ASP A 14 4.08 -1.78 -8.91
C ASP A 14 5.03 -2.93 -8.51
N ARG A 15 4.82 -3.55 -7.34
CA ARG A 15 5.63 -4.69 -6.89
C ARG A 15 5.52 -5.90 -7.81
N VAL A 16 4.31 -6.25 -8.25
CA VAL A 16 4.09 -7.35 -9.20
C VAL A 16 4.83 -7.07 -10.52
N ALA A 17 4.70 -5.86 -11.05
CA ALA A 17 5.38 -5.44 -12.28
C ALA A 17 6.91 -5.50 -12.16
N ARG A 18 7.47 -5.14 -11.00
CA ARG A 18 8.92 -5.21 -10.73
C ARG A 18 9.43 -6.63 -10.53
N SER A 19 8.61 -7.55 -10.02
CA SER A 19 9.06 -8.90 -9.67
C SER A 19 9.54 -9.72 -10.86
N ARG A 20 9.07 -9.40 -12.08
CA ARG A 20 9.30 -10.17 -13.32
C ARG A 20 8.99 -11.67 -13.21
N LYS A 21 8.28 -12.10 -12.16
CA LYS A 21 7.90 -13.50 -11.94
C LYS A 21 6.77 -13.87 -12.89
N GLN A 22 6.94 -14.96 -13.62
CA GLN A 22 5.88 -15.49 -14.50
C GLN A 22 4.70 -16.06 -13.70
N SER A 23 4.96 -16.57 -12.50
CA SER A 23 3.95 -17.02 -11.55
C SER A 23 4.34 -16.64 -10.13
N ILE A 24 3.37 -16.17 -9.34
CA ILE A 24 3.56 -15.84 -7.93
C ILE A 24 2.79 -16.88 -7.10
N PRO A 25 3.45 -17.62 -6.19
CA PRO A 25 2.77 -18.52 -5.27
C PRO A 25 1.72 -17.77 -4.44
N ARG A 26 0.60 -18.44 -4.13
CA ARG A 26 -0.50 -17.82 -3.37
C ARG A 26 -0.03 -17.25 -2.02
N THR A 27 0.85 -17.96 -1.32
CA THR A 27 1.43 -17.52 -0.04
C THR A 27 2.21 -16.22 -0.19
N GLU A 28 3.05 -16.12 -1.22
CA GLU A 28 3.82 -14.93 -1.52
C GLU A 28 2.92 -13.75 -1.93
N LEU A 29 1.90 -14.02 -2.76
CA LEU A 29 0.91 -13.01 -3.15
C LEU A 29 0.16 -12.44 -1.94
N LEU A 30 -0.24 -13.31 -1.00
CA LEU A 30 -0.90 -12.90 0.24
C LEU A 30 0.02 -12.03 1.11
N THR A 31 1.30 -12.42 1.24
CA THR A 31 2.29 -11.58 1.95
C THR A 31 2.42 -10.21 1.30
N TRP A 32 2.46 -10.14 -0.03
CA TRP A 32 2.57 -8.86 -0.73
C TRP A 32 1.31 -8.00 -0.58
N GLN A 33 0.13 -8.62 -0.57
CA GLN A 33 -1.14 -7.92 -0.31
C GLN A 33 -1.17 -7.32 1.09
N LEU A 34 -0.77 -8.08 2.12
CA LEU A 34 -0.72 -7.59 3.51
C LEU A 34 0.26 -6.43 3.65
N GLN A 35 1.48 -6.56 3.10
CA GLN A 35 2.49 -5.50 3.15
C GLN A 35 2.05 -4.23 2.41
N ALA A 36 1.33 -4.38 1.29
CA ALA A 36 0.80 -3.23 0.56
C ALA A 36 -0.33 -2.52 1.34
N LEU A 37 -1.14 -3.28 2.08
CA LEU A 37 -2.19 -2.74 2.95
C LEU A 37 -1.60 -2.00 4.15
N GLU A 38 -0.62 -2.59 4.82
CA GLU A 38 0.12 -1.95 5.93
C GLU A 38 0.71 -0.62 5.47
N ALA A 39 1.43 -0.60 4.34
CA ALA A 39 2.01 0.62 3.80
C ALA A 39 0.96 1.69 3.42
N ALA A 40 -0.20 1.28 2.92
CA ALA A 40 -1.29 2.20 2.59
C ALA A 40 -1.94 2.80 3.85
N VAL A 41 -2.11 1.98 4.89
CA VAL A 41 -2.61 2.40 6.19
C VAL A 41 -1.63 3.38 6.84
N ASP A 42 -0.34 3.06 6.86
CA ASP A 42 0.70 3.96 7.37
C ASP A 42 0.63 5.31 6.68
N ARG A 43 0.59 5.33 5.33
CA ARG A 43 0.50 6.56 4.54
C ARG A 43 -0.72 7.40 4.90
N PHE A 44 -1.88 6.75 5.05
CA PHE A 44 -3.11 7.41 5.46
C PHE A 44 -3.01 8.01 6.88
N TYR A 45 -2.41 7.28 7.81
CA TYR A 45 -2.19 7.77 9.18
C TYR A 45 -1.20 8.94 9.21
N PHE A 46 -0.08 8.87 8.48
CA PHE A 46 0.91 9.95 8.40
C PHE A 46 0.32 11.22 7.76
N GLU A 47 -0.42 11.09 6.66
CA GLU A 47 -1.11 12.23 6.01
C GLU A 47 -2.17 12.85 6.94
N SER A 48 -2.89 12.02 7.72
CA SER A 48 -3.87 12.48 8.71
C SER A 48 -3.24 13.20 9.91
N GLN A 49 -1.97 12.94 10.22
CA GLN A 49 -1.23 13.64 11.28
C GLN A 49 -0.62 14.96 10.78
N HIS A 50 -0.14 15.00 9.53
CA HIS A 50 0.43 16.22 8.93
C HIS A 50 -0.64 17.29 8.64
N GLY A 51 -1.85 16.90 8.22
CA GLY A 51 -2.94 17.86 8.03
C GLY A 51 -3.39 18.60 9.30
N LYS A 52 -3.06 18.08 10.49
CA LYS A 52 -3.34 18.75 11.78
C LYS A 52 -2.26 19.75 12.21
N GLN A 53 -1.07 19.75 11.59
CA GLN A 53 0.00 20.70 11.91
C GLN A 53 -0.09 22.01 11.11
N GLU A 54 -0.80 22.04 9.97
CA GLU A 54 -0.94 23.25 9.16
C GLU A 54 -2.12 24.16 9.58
N GLU A 55 -2.98 23.73 10.50
CA GLU A 55 -4.09 24.53 11.05
C GLU A 55 -3.83 25.14 12.45
N ALA A 56 -2.60 25.03 12.99
CA ALA A 56 -2.23 25.49 14.33
C ALA A 56 -1.42 26.79 14.34
#